data_AF-A0A3B0VM04-F1
#
_entry.id   AF-A0A3B0VM04-F1
#
_cell.length_a   1.000
_cell.length_b   1.000
_cell.length_c   1.000
_cell.angle_alpha   90.00
_cell.angle_beta   90.00
_cell.angle_gamma   90.00
#
_symmetry.space_group_name_H-M   'P 1'
#
loop_
_entity.id
_entity.type
_entity.pdbx_description
1 polymer ?
#
loop_
_entity_poly.entity_id
_entity_poly.type
_entity_poly.pdbx_seq_one_letter_code
_entity_poly.pdbx_strand_id
1 'polypeptide(L)' 'LKSLAFDCDGDTILLTVDQTGPACHTGRRSCFYSQVKGDKLEITSAPLIDPEMLYKK' A
#
# COMPACT_ATOMS: atom_id res chain seq x y z
N LEU A 1 -6.11 -10.58 10.14
CA LEU A 1 -6.85 -10.86 8.89
C LEU A 1 -8.33 -10.58 9.14
N LYS A 2 -9.00 -9.78 8.30
CA LYS A 2 -10.45 -9.50 8.41
C LYS A 2 -11.28 -10.40 7.51
N SER A 3 -10.89 -10.53 6.25
CA SER A 3 -11.56 -11.41 5.29
C SER A 3 -10.58 -11.86 4.19
N LEU A 4 -10.93 -12.96 3.53
CA LEU A 4 -10.25 -13.52 2.38
C LEU A 4 -11.31 -13.93 1.36
N ALA A 5 -11.12 -13.55 0.10
CA ALA A 5 -11.94 -13.99 -1.02
C ALA A 5 -11.04 -14.48 -2.17
N PHE A 6 -11.50 -15.52 -2.85
CA PHE A 6 -10.97 -15.90 -4.17
C PHE A 6 -11.76 -15.18 -5.25
N ASP A 7 -11.16 -15.03 -6.44
CA ASP A 7 -11.90 -14.66 -7.65
C ASP A 7 -12.64 -15.86 -8.26
N CYS A 8 -13.21 -15.70 -9.46
CA CYS A 8 -14.19 -16.64 -10.00
C CYS A 8 -13.59 -17.98 -10.45
N ASP A 9 -12.33 -17.99 -10.89
CA ASP A 9 -11.58 -19.18 -11.28
C ASP A 9 -10.48 -19.57 -10.26
N GLY A 10 -10.26 -18.73 -9.24
CA GLY A 10 -9.47 -19.06 -8.06
C GLY A 10 -7.98 -18.86 -8.22
N ASP A 11 -7.54 -18.08 -9.21
CA ASP A 11 -6.13 -17.75 -9.44
C ASP A 11 -5.67 -16.49 -8.69
N THR A 12 -6.61 -15.73 -8.11
CA THR A 12 -6.35 -14.50 -7.39
C THR A 12 -7.00 -14.48 -6.01
N ILE A 13 -6.31 -13.92 -5.02
CA ILE A 13 -6.83 -13.72 -3.66
C ILE A 13 -6.92 -12.22 -3.33
N LEU A 14 -8.07 -11.81 -2.77
CA LEU A 14 -8.26 -10.51 -2.15
C LEU A 14 -8.27 -10.64 -0.61
N LEU A 15 -7.35 -9.93 0.05
CA LEU A 15 -7.23 -9.89 1.51
C LEU A 15 -7.69 -8.54 2.06
N THR A 16 -8.68 -8.56 2.96
CA THR A 16 -8.97 -7.41 3.82
C THR A 16 -8.22 -7.58 5.14
N VAL A 17 -7.43 -6.60 5.53
CA VAL A 17 -6.58 -6.66 6.73
C VAL A 17 -6.69 -5.39 7.56
N ASP A 18 -6.54 -5.52 8.88
CA ASP A 18 -6.12 -4.40 9.72
C ASP A 18 -4.61 -4.24 9.53
N GLN A 19 -4.23 -3.22 8.79
CA GLN A 19 -2.83 -2.94 8.52
C GLN A 19 -2.16 -2.30 9.73
N THR A 20 -1.07 -2.91 10.22
CA THR A 20 -0.20 -2.34 11.23
C THR A 20 1.01 -1.69 10.56
N GLY A 21 1.22 -0.39 10.82
CA GLY A 21 2.33 0.36 10.23
C GLY A 21 2.22 0.58 8.70
N PRO A 22 3.29 1.08 8.06
CA PRO A 22 3.32 1.28 6.61
C PRO A 22 3.53 -0.05 5.87
N ALA A 23 2.74 -0.31 4.83
CA ALA A 23 2.94 -1.48 3.96
C ALA A 23 4.02 -1.21 2.90
N CYS A 24 4.25 0.07 2.59
CA CYS A 24 5.29 0.47 1.65
C CYS A 24 6.60 0.78 2.39
N HIS A 25 7.71 0.34 1.84
CA HIS A 25 9.06 0.61 2.37
C HIS A 25 9.41 2.11 2.38
N THR A 26 8.69 2.96 1.64
CA THR A 26 8.83 4.42 1.74
C THR A 26 8.03 5.02 2.91
N GLY A 27 7.60 4.21 3.87
CA GLY A 27 6.83 4.63 5.02
C GLY A 27 5.40 5.10 4.73
N ARG A 28 4.86 4.79 3.55
CA ARG A 28 3.48 5.11 3.17
C ARG A 28 2.52 3.97 3.50
N ARG A 29 1.23 4.31 3.65
CA ARG A 29 0.18 3.33 3.91
C ARG A 29 0.06 2.29 2.79
N SER A 30 0.09 2.74 1.54
CA SER A 30 -0.04 1.89 0.35
C SER A 30 1.14 2.12 -0.58
N CYS A 31 1.54 1.11 -1.34
CA CYS A 31 2.50 1.27 -2.45
C CYS A 31 1.89 2.05 -3.62
N PHE A 32 0.56 2.06 -3.76
CA PHE A 32 -0.18 2.72 -4.84
C PHE A 32 -0.41 4.21 -4.53
N TYR A 33 0.67 4.95 -4.27
CA TYR A 33 0.61 6.37 -3.93
C TYR A 33 0.94 7.30 -5.10
N SER A 34 1.32 6.75 -6.26
CA SER A 34 1.57 7.51 -7.49
C SER A 34 0.45 7.20 -8.47
N GLN A 35 -0.36 8.21 -8.81
CA GLN A 35 -1.53 8.06 -9.66
C GLN A 35 -1.39 8.94 -10.89
N VAL A 36 -1.78 8.42 -12.06
CA VAL A 36 -1.86 9.21 -13.28
C VAL A 36 -3.19 9.98 -13.30
N LYS A 37 -3.12 11.29 -13.47
CA LYS A 37 -4.29 12.16 -13.65
C LYS A 37 -4.10 13.01 -14.90
N GLY A 38 -4.82 12.64 -15.96
CA GLY A 38 -4.57 13.18 -17.30
C GLY A 38 -3.20 12.74 -17.80
N ASP A 39 -2.35 13.70 -18.13
CA ASP A 39 -0.97 13.51 -18.61
C ASP A 39 0.09 13.65 -17.50
N LYS A 40 -0.32 13.78 -16.23
CA LYS A 40 0.60 14.00 -15.10
C LYS A 40 0.56 12.86 -14.10
N LEU A 41 1.73 12.61 -13.50
CA LEU A 41 1.87 11.75 -12.33
C LEU A 41 1.70 12.60 -11.06
N GLU A 42 0.72 12.28 -10.24
CA GLU A 42 0.45 12.94 -8.95
C GLU A 42 0.73 11.98 -7.79
N ILE A 43 1.39 12.50 -6.75
CA ILE A 43 1.59 11.77 -5.49
C ILE A 43 0.37 12.00 -4.60
N THR A 44 -0.36 10.93 -4.29
CA THR A 44 -1.66 11.00 -3.60
C THR A 44 -1.56 10.90 -2.08
N SER A 45 -0.40 10.51 -1.54
CA SER A 45 -0.21 10.41 -0.09
C SER A 45 1.23 10.69 0.37
N ALA A 46 1.32 11.32 1.55
CA ALA A 46 2.57 11.50 2.27
C ALA A 46 2.96 10.23 3.06
N PRO A 47 4.25 10.04 3.39
CA PRO A 47 4.68 9.01 4.34
C PRO A 47 4.01 9.19 5.70
N LEU A 48 3.61 8.08 6.32
CA LEU A 48 3.14 8.03 7.71
C LEU A 48 4.31 8.11 8.70
N ILE A 49 5.43 7.52 8.31
CA ILE A 49 6.69 7.49 9.07
C ILE A 49 7.81 7.73 8.05
N ASP A 50 8.85 8.44 8.45
CA ASP A 50 10.05 8.62 7.63
C ASP A 50 10.70 7.26 7.32
N PRO A 51 10.97 6.92 6.04
CA PRO A 51 11.66 5.69 5.66
C PRO A 51 12.97 5.45 6.42
N GLU A 52 13.74 6.51 6.68
CA GLU A 52 15.01 6.40 7.40
C GLU A 52 14.80 5.96 8.85
N MET A 53 13.63 6.28 9.44
CA MET A 53 13.27 5.81 10.78
C MET A 53 12.82 4.35 10.82
N LEU A 54 12.38 3.78 9.71
CA LEU A 54 11.89 2.40 9.65
C LEU A 54 13.01 1.36 9.61
N TYR A 55 14.11 1.69 8.96
CA TYR A 55 15.23 0.77 8.71
C TYR A 55 16.53 1.22 9.37
N LYS A 56 16.45 2.03 10.44
CA LYS A 56 17.63 2.41 11.22
C LYS A 56 18.44 1.16 11.57
N LYS A 57 19.68 1.11 11.08
CA LYS A 57 20.71 0.22 11.60
C LYS A 57 21.13 0.69 12.99
#